data_AF-A0A837II58-F1
#
_entry.id   AF-A0A837II58-F1
#
_cell.length_a   1.000
_cell.length_b   1.000
_cell.length_c   1.000
_cell.angle_alpha   90.00
_cell.angle_beta   90.00
_cell.angle_gamma   90.00
#
_symmetry.space_group_name_H-M   'P 1'
#
loop_
_entity.id
_entity.type
_entity.pdbx_description
1 polymer ?
#
loop_
_entity_poly.entity_id
_entity_poly.type
_entity_poly.pdbx_seq_one_letter_code
_entity_poly.pdbx_strand_id
1 'polypeptide(L)'
;MKKILVTEENCEKVATDLVESLFGKKLVIVSFFSNSGEPKIVSGVKISSGFTFDQGRLKIPLTPRRNIFWDVSKERVSLEYEDDGTVVIKRVLGNKGTIFRVIVML
;
A
#
# COMPACT_ATOMS: atom_id res chain seq x y z
N MET A 1 -5.57 -16.13 4.55
CA MET A 1 -4.36 -15.39 4.11
C MET A 1 -4.10 -15.50 2.60
N LYS A 2 -4.14 -14.38 1.87
CA LYS A 2 -3.85 -14.29 0.42
C LYS A 2 -2.67 -13.36 0.18
N LYS A 3 -1.63 -13.84 -0.50
CA LYS A 3 -0.42 -13.06 -0.86
C LYS A 3 -0.30 -12.88 -2.35
N ILE A 4 -0.03 -11.66 -2.80
CA ILE A 4 0.04 -11.29 -4.21
C ILE A 4 1.35 -10.55 -4.46
N LEU A 5 2.11 -10.99 -5.47
CA LEU A 5 3.22 -10.22 -6.03
C LEU A 5 2.67 -9.28 -7.10
N VAL A 6 2.94 -7.98 -6.97
CA VAL A 6 2.47 -7.00 -7.95
C VAL A 6 3.42 -6.95 -9.13
N THR A 7 2.85 -7.03 -10.33
CA THR A 7 3.52 -6.90 -11.62
C THR A 7 2.82 -5.83 -12.44
N GLU A 8 3.42 -5.36 -13.54
CA GLU A 8 2.76 -4.41 -14.43
C GLU A 8 1.43 -4.96 -14.97
N GLU A 9 1.40 -6.26 -15.27
CA GLU A 9 0.23 -6.96 -15.82
C GLU A 9 -0.96 -7.05 -14.85
N ASN A 10 -0.69 -7.06 -13.54
CA ASN A 10 -1.73 -7.22 -12.52
C ASN A 10 -1.95 -5.98 -11.64
N CYS A 11 -1.16 -4.92 -11.82
CA CYS A 11 -1.14 -3.78 -10.91
C CYS A 11 -2.50 -3.07 -10.84
N GLU A 12 -3.15 -2.86 -11.98
CA GLU A 12 -4.47 -2.20 -11.99
C GLU A 12 -5.50 -3.03 -11.25
N LYS A 13 -5.55 -4.35 -11.49
CA LYS A 13 -6.47 -5.25 -10.78
C LYS A 13 -6.21 -5.24 -9.28
N VAL A 14 -4.95 -5.33 -8.86
CA VAL A 14 -4.57 -5.27 -7.44
C VAL A 14 -4.95 -3.93 -6.83
N ALA A 15 -4.79 -2.83 -7.56
CA ALA A 15 -5.16 -1.50 -7.11
C ALA A 15 -6.68 -1.33 -6.98
N THR A 16 -7.46 -1.86 -7.93
CA THR A 16 -8.92 -1.90 -7.86
C THR A 16 -9.37 -2.66 -6.62
N ASP A 17 -8.91 -3.91 -6.44
CA ASP A 17 -9.25 -4.74 -5.27
C ASP A 17 -8.89 -4.03 -3.94
N LEU A 18 -7.72 -3.37 -3.91
CA LEU A 18 -7.26 -2.63 -2.74
C LEU A 18 -8.12 -1.38 -2.48
N VAL A 19 -8.44 -0.59 -3.51
CA VAL A 19 -9.29 0.60 -3.36
C VAL A 19 -10.68 0.19 -2.91
N GLU A 20 -11.30 -0.79 -3.56
CA GLU A 20 -12.66 -1.26 -3.21
C GLU A 20 -12.73 -1.79 -1.78
N SER A 21 -11.73 -2.57 -1.35
CA SER A 21 -11.70 -3.11 0.01
C SER A 21 -11.53 -2.04 1.09
N LEU A 22 -10.87 -0.92 0.77
CA LEU A 22 -10.56 0.16 1.71
C LEU A 22 -11.47 1.40 1.58
N PHE A 23 -12.26 1.51 0.51
CA PHE A 23 -13.04 2.71 0.21
C PHE A 23 -14.09 2.99 1.30
N GLY A 24 -14.24 4.26 1.67
CA GLY A 24 -15.18 4.72 2.71
C GLY A 24 -14.76 4.42 4.16
N LYS A 25 -13.88 3.45 4.38
CA LYS A 25 -13.41 3.03 5.72
C LYS A 25 -12.46 4.04 6.34
N LYS A 26 -12.47 4.13 7.67
CA LYS A 26 -11.42 4.82 8.41
C LYS A 26 -10.23 3.86 8.53
N LEU A 27 -9.04 4.38 8.28
CA LEU A 27 -7.83 3.56 8.25
C LEU A 27 -6.82 4.08 9.27
N VAL A 28 -6.04 3.15 9.81
CA VAL A 28 -4.76 3.42 10.46
C VAL A 28 -3.66 2.83 9.60
N ILE A 29 -2.63 3.63 9.32
CA ILE A 29 -1.49 3.22 8.52
C ILE A 29 -0.25 3.27 9.40
N VAL A 30 0.41 2.12 9.54
CA VAL A 30 1.71 1.99 10.19
C VAL A 30 2.75 1.75 9.10
N SER A 31 3.75 2.62 8.99
CA SER A 31 4.85 2.47 8.02
C SER A 31 6.17 2.26 8.74
N PHE A 32 6.90 1.22 8.35
CA PHE A 32 8.23 0.91 8.86
C PHE A 32 9.22 0.85 7.70
N PHE A 33 10.40 1.44 7.86
CA PHE A 33 11.47 1.36 6.88
C PHE A 33 12.66 0.65 7.53
N SER A 34 13.23 -0.34 6.84
CA SER A 34 14.26 -1.22 7.41
C SER A 34 15.47 -0.50 7.97
N ASN A 35 15.77 0.71 7.48
CA ASN A 35 16.92 1.50 7.90
C ASN A 35 16.53 2.66 8.84
N SER A 36 15.27 2.72 9.29
CA SER A 36 14.79 3.68 10.30
C SER A 36 14.31 2.92 11.53
N GLY A 37 14.79 3.30 12.72
CA GLY A 37 14.46 2.59 13.96
C GLY A 37 12.99 2.69 14.37
N GLU A 38 12.27 3.75 13.97
CA GLU A 38 10.91 4.00 14.49
C GLU A 38 9.82 3.90 13.42
N PRO A 39 8.73 3.17 13.70
CA PRO A 39 7.56 3.13 12.83
C PRO A 39 6.82 4.47 12.87
N LYS A 40 6.32 4.90 11.71
CA LYS A 40 5.45 6.08 11.58
C LYS A 40 3.99 5.63 11.54
N ILE A 41 3.19 6.13 12.47
CA ILE A 41 1.77 5.83 12.58
C ILE A 41 0.97 7.04 12.12
N VAL A 42 -0.04 6.81 11.27
CA VAL A 42 -0.99 7.83 10.83
C VAL A 42 -2.40 7.25 10.96
N SER A 43 -3.23 7.87 11.78
CA SER A 43 -4.62 7.46 12.02
C SER A 43 -5.62 8.40 11.36
N GLY A 44 -6.87 7.93 11.21
CA GLY A 44 -7.97 8.76 10.70
C GLY A 44 -7.87 9.07 9.21
N VAL A 45 -7.12 8.27 8.45
CA VAL A 45 -7.00 8.47 7.00
C VAL A 45 -8.08 7.71 6.26
N LYS A 46 -8.43 8.19 5.07
CA LYS A 46 -9.37 7.51 4.16
C LYS A 46 -8.86 7.57 2.74
N ILE A 47 -9.26 6.60 1.93
CA ILE A 47 -9.13 6.70 0.47
C ILE A 47 -9.95 7.91 0.00
N SER A 48 -9.31 8.79 -0.78
CA SER A 48 -9.92 10.05 -1.23
C SER A 48 -10.64 9.91 -2.59
N SER A 49 -10.13 9.05 -3.46
CA SER A 49 -10.67 8.75 -4.79
C SER A 49 -10.13 7.39 -5.24
N GLY A 50 -10.18 7.07 -6.54
CA GLY A 50 -9.63 5.82 -7.09
C GLY A 50 -8.10 5.76 -7.04
N PHE A 51 -7.49 5.36 -8.14
CA PHE A 51 -6.03 5.31 -8.27
C PHE A 51 -5.60 5.81 -9.64
N THR A 52 -4.33 6.16 -9.76
CA THR A 52 -3.68 6.37 -11.06
C THR A 52 -2.58 5.35 -11.24
N PHE A 53 -2.54 4.72 -12.41
CA PHE A 53 -1.45 3.83 -12.82
C PHE A 53 -0.88 4.33 -14.14
N ASP A 54 0.43 4.62 -14.16
CA ASP A 54 1.12 5.07 -15.36
C ASP A 54 2.56 4.56 -15.34
N GLN A 55 2.98 3.86 -16.39
CA GLN A 55 4.34 3.31 -16.55
C GLN A 55 4.86 2.58 -15.29
N GLY A 56 4.07 1.66 -14.74
CA GLY A 56 4.45 0.89 -13.55
C GLY A 56 4.29 1.65 -12.22
N ARG A 57 3.89 2.93 -12.24
CA ARG A 57 3.70 3.76 -11.05
C ARG A 57 2.26 3.79 -10.61
N LEU A 58 1.99 3.22 -9.45
CA LEU A 58 0.69 3.35 -8.80
C LEU A 58 0.68 4.48 -7.78
N LYS A 59 -0.40 5.25 -7.77
CA LYS A 59 -0.72 6.20 -6.70
C LYS A 59 -2.19 6.10 -6.30
N ILE A 60 -2.44 5.90 -5.00
CA ILE A 60 -3.77 5.92 -4.38
C ILE A 60 -3.79 7.07 -3.37
N PRO A 61 -4.56 8.14 -3.62
CA PRO A 61 -4.58 9.32 -2.77
C PRO A 61 -5.41 9.11 -1.50
N LEU A 62 -4.89 9.57 -0.36
CA LEU A 62 -5.49 9.52 0.96
C LEU A 62 -5.75 10.92 1.52
N THR A 63 -6.90 11.10 2.17
CA THR A 63 -7.25 12.32 2.93
C THR A 63 -6.88 12.11 4.41
N PRO A 64 -6.29 13.10 5.13
CA PRO A 64 -6.12 14.50 4.73
C PRO A 64 -4.98 14.82 3.75
N ARG A 65 -3.78 14.21 3.81
CA ARG A 65 -2.67 14.49 2.86
C ARG A 65 -1.63 13.37 2.78
N ARG A 66 -1.97 12.19 2.26
CA ARG A 66 -1.01 11.07 2.03
C ARG A 66 -1.32 10.32 0.75
N ASN A 67 -0.42 9.42 0.33
CA ASN A 67 -0.68 8.49 -0.77
C ASN A 67 -0.17 7.09 -0.40
N ILE A 68 -0.87 6.06 -0.83
CA ILE A 68 -0.25 4.77 -1.10
C ILE A 68 0.41 4.87 -2.47
N PHE A 69 1.66 4.44 -2.58
CA PHE A 69 2.45 4.63 -3.78
C PHE A 69 3.46 3.50 -3.91
N TRP A 70 3.66 3.05 -5.16
CA TRP A 70 4.77 2.21 -5.55
C TRP A 70 5.10 2.36 -7.05
N ASP A 71 6.29 1.93 -7.44
CA ASP A 71 6.80 1.91 -8.81
C ASP A 71 7.36 0.51 -9.11
N VAL A 72 6.55 -0.36 -9.71
CA VAL A 72 6.93 -1.78 -9.97
C VAL A 72 8.08 -1.92 -10.97
N SER A 73 8.41 -0.85 -11.72
CA SER A 73 9.59 -0.83 -12.59
C SER A 73 10.91 -0.70 -11.81
N LYS A 74 10.85 -0.25 -10.53
CA LYS A 74 12.03 0.04 -9.70
C LYS A 74 12.08 -0.74 -8.40
N GLU A 75 10.97 -1.35 -8.00
CA GLU A 75 10.88 -2.04 -6.72
C GLU A 75 10.00 -3.28 -6.81
N ARG A 76 10.29 -4.27 -5.97
CA ARG A 76 9.46 -5.47 -5.85
C ARG A 76 8.38 -5.25 -4.80
N VAL A 77 7.12 -5.30 -5.21
CA VAL A 77 5.96 -5.01 -4.34
C VAL A 77 5.17 -6.28 -4.10
N SER A 78 4.80 -6.56 -2.86
CA SER A 78 3.84 -7.62 -2.53
C SER A 78 2.79 -7.12 -1.55
N LEU A 79 1.55 -7.55 -1.76
CA LEU A 79 0.43 -7.33 -0.86
C LEU A 79 0.06 -8.64 -0.17
N GLU A 80 -0.34 -8.53 1.09
CA GLU A 80 -0.83 -9.63 1.90
C GLU A 80 -2.10 -9.17 2.59
N TYR A 81 -3.16 -9.96 2.40
CA TYR A 81 -4.47 -9.74 2.99
C TYR A 81 -4.65 -10.73 4.12
N GLU A 82 -4.77 -10.19 5.33
CA GLU A 82 -5.02 -10.93 6.56
C GLU A 82 -6.53 -11.14 6.76
N ASP A 83 -6.87 -12.17 7.53
CA ASP A 83 -8.27 -12.57 7.72
C ASP A 83 -9.06 -11.57 8.60
N ASP A 84 -8.36 -10.74 9.38
CA ASP A 84 -8.93 -9.64 10.16
C ASP A 84 -9.15 -8.35 9.34
N GLY A 85 -8.85 -8.40 8.04
CA GLY A 85 -8.95 -7.26 7.13
C GLY A 85 -7.73 -6.34 7.13
N THR A 86 -6.65 -6.69 7.83
CA THR A 86 -5.38 -5.99 7.71
C THR A 86 -4.77 -6.22 6.33
N VAL A 87 -4.21 -5.15 5.74
CA VAL A 87 -3.45 -5.23 4.49
C VAL A 87 -2.00 -4.87 4.75
N VAL A 88 -1.08 -5.79 4.46
CA VAL A 88 0.36 -5.55 4.54
C VAL A 88 0.93 -5.36 3.14
N ILE A 89 1.57 -4.22 2.93
CA ILE A 89 2.25 -3.87 1.69
C ILE A 89 3.75 -3.87 1.95
N LYS A 90 4.47 -4.78 1.32
CA LYS A 90 5.93 -4.85 1.37
C LYS A 90 6.52 -4.36 0.05
N ARG A 91 7.43 -3.40 0.13
CA ARG A 91 8.14 -2.81 -1.01
C ARG A 91 9.65 -2.99 -0.81
N VAL A 92 10.30 -3.74 -1.69
CA VAL A 92 11.75 -3.97 -1.67
C VAL A 92 12.41 -3.07 -2.71
N LEU A 93 13.15 -2.06 -2.25
CA LEU A 93 13.76 -1.01 -3.07
C LEU A 93 15.19 -1.38 -3.53
N GLY A 94 15.46 -2.68 -3.73
CA GLY A 94 16.81 -3.20 -3.95
C GLY A 94 17.74 -2.88 -2.77
N ASN A 95 18.91 -2.29 -3.07
CA ASN A 95 19.93 -1.96 -2.07
C ASN A 95 19.54 -0.82 -1.12
N LYS A 96 18.42 -0.12 -1.37
CA LYS A 96 17.96 0.98 -0.52
C LYS A 96 17.20 0.51 0.73
N GLY A 97 16.86 -0.77 0.81
CA GLY A 97 16.13 -1.36 1.94
C GLY A 97 14.69 -1.74 1.62
N THR A 98 13.91 -1.99 2.66
CA THR A 98 12.51 -2.44 2.56
C THR A 98 11.58 -1.49 3.29
N ILE A 99 10.47 -1.13 2.66
CA ILE A 99 9.35 -0.43 3.30
C ILE A 99 8.24 -1.45 3.55
N PHE A 100 7.77 -1.51 4.79
CA PHE A 100 6.54 -2.18 5.18
C PHE A 100 5.48 -1.14 5.48
N ARG A 101 4.27 -1.36 4.99
CA ARG A 101 3.11 -0.57 5.32
C ARG A 101 1.98 -1.49 5.72
N VAL A 102 1.53 -1.37 6.95
CA VAL A 102 0.38 -2.09 7.49
C VAL A 102 -0.80 -1.14 7.49
N ILE A 103 -1.90 -1.55 6.89
CA ILE A 103 -3.14 -0.80 6.80
C ILE A 103 -4.18 -1.57 7.60
N VAL A 104 -4.67 -0.96 8.67
CA VAL A 104 -5.71 -1.52 9.54
C VAL A 104 -7.01 -0.75 9.30
N MET A 105 -8.09 -1.48 9.09
CA MET A 105 -9.43 -0.90 8.96
C MET A 105 -10.06 -0.72 10.34
N LEU A 106 -10.69 0.43 10.57
CA LEU A 106 -11.45 0.76 11.79
C LEU A 106 -12.96 0.75 11.53
#